data_AF-A0A381U962-F1
#
_entry.id   AF-A0A381U962-F1
#
_cell.length_a   1.000
_cell.length_b   1.000
_cell.length_c   1.000
_cell.angle_alpha   90.00
_cell.angle_beta   90.00
_cell.angle_gamma   90.00
#
_symmetry.space_group_name_H-M   'P 1'
#
loop_
_entity.id
_entity.type
_entity.pdbx_description
1 polymer ?
#
loop_
_entity_poly.entity_id
_entity_poly.type
_entity_poly.pdbx_seq_one_letter_code
_entity_poly.pdbx_strand_id
1 'polypeptide(L)'
;MILANLSHMTIVGWESRYREILKEFGYSRNNDNQSCRLLDSILPKKVDLVKIRRLIENKPVFIVGAGPSLPSSIPILKKYKKITKIVADGATQAIIENGLKPDIVVTDLDGDIKSLKKAGRTNTIMIVHAHGDNSEKLGFAKNFKNCIGT
;
A
#
# COMPACT_ATOMS: atom_id res chain seq x y z
N MET A 1 -4.18 0.63 -17.42
CA MET A 1 -5.26 -0.35 -17.11
C MET A 1 -4.76 -1.81 -17.09
N ILE A 2 -4.43 -2.35 -15.93
CA ILE A 2 -4.48 -3.81 -15.75
C ILE A 2 -5.97 -4.10 -15.59
N LEU A 3 -6.63 -4.57 -16.65
CA LEU A 3 -7.90 -5.28 -16.47
C LEU A 3 -7.55 -6.62 -15.81
N ALA A 4 -7.31 -6.59 -14.50
CA ALA A 4 -7.29 -7.81 -13.74
C ALA A 4 -8.71 -8.36 -13.85
N ASN A 5 -8.85 -9.59 -14.31
CA ASN A 5 -10.11 -10.29 -14.27
C ASN A 5 -10.47 -10.47 -12.79
N LEU A 6 -11.21 -9.50 -12.22
CA LEU A 6 -11.48 -9.38 -10.78
C LEU A 6 -12.37 -10.51 -10.25
N SER A 7 -12.93 -11.34 -11.14
CA SER A 7 -13.80 -12.47 -10.82
C SER A 7 -13.16 -13.52 -9.90
N HIS A 8 -11.83 -13.59 -9.85
CA HIS A 8 -11.09 -14.48 -8.95
C HIS A 8 -10.39 -13.78 -7.78
N MET A 9 -10.42 -12.44 -7.70
CA MET A 9 -9.65 -11.66 -6.72
C MET A 9 -10.49 -10.94 -5.67
N THR A 10 -11.80 -10.88 -5.83
CA THR A 10 -12.66 -10.26 -4.82
C THR A 10 -12.98 -11.27 -3.72
N ILE A 11 -12.72 -10.89 -2.47
CA ILE A 11 -13.27 -11.57 -1.30
C ILE A 11 -14.78 -11.69 -1.51
N VAL A 12 -15.32 -12.90 -1.37
CA VAL A 12 -16.76 -13.14 -1.53
C VAL A 12 -17.53 -12.17 -0.62
N GLY A 13 -18.49 -11.44 -1.19
CA GLY A 13 -19.27 -10.43 -0.47
C GLY A 13 -18.68 -9.01 -0.46
N TRP A 14 -17.43 -8.82 -0.91
CA TRP A 14 -16.79 -7.49 -0.93
C TRP A 14 -17.57 -6.46 -1.74
N GLU A 15 -18.05 -6.82 -2.93
CA GLU A 15 -18.81 -5.89 -3.78
C GLU A 15 -20.13 -5.45 -3.13
N SER A 16 -20.76 -6.32 -2.33
CA SER A 16 -21.94 -5.93 -1.54
C SER A 16 -21.56 -4.94 -0.44
N ARG A 17 -20.52 -5.29 0.33
CA ARG A 17 -20.02 -4.45 1.43
C ARG A 17 -19.54 -3.08 0.93
N TYR A 18 -18.87 -3.05 -0.21
CA TYR A 18 -18.42 -1.81 -0.85
C TYR A 18 -19.61 -0.92 -1.24
N ARG A 19 -20.69 -1.48 -1.80
CA ARG A 19 -21.91 -0.69 -2.07
C ARG A 19 -22.56 -0.14 -0.79
N GLU A 20 -22.54 -0.89 0.31
CA GLU A 20 -23.01 -0.40 1.62
C GLU A 20 -22.17 0.80 2.08
N ILE A 21 -20.84 0.71 1.99
CA ILE A 21 -19.92 1.81 2.33
C ILE A 21 -20.21 3.04 1.46
N LEU A 22 -20.35 2.88 0.14
CA LEU A 22 -20.68 4.00 -0.75
C LEU A 22 -21.97 4.71 -0.31
N LYS A 23 -23.00 3.94 0.07
CA LYS A 23 -24.28 4.49 0.52
C LYS A 23 -24.17 5.16 1.90
N GLU A 24 -23.50 4.52 2.86
CA GLU A 24 -23.38 4.98 4.24
C GLU A 24 -22.60 6.30 4.32
N PHE A 25 -21.50 6.41 3.58
CA PHE A 25 -20.62 7.58 3.62
C PHE A 25 -20.89 8.59 2.50
N GLY A 26 -21.84 8.29 1.59
CA GLY A 26 -22.13 9.15 0.43
C GLY A 26 -20.99 9.21 -0.59
N TYR A 27 -20.13 8.20 -0.62
CA TYR A 27 -19.01 8.12 -1.56
C TYR A 27 -19.48 7.76 -2.98
N SER A 28 -18.68 8.17 -3.96
CA SER A 28 -18.94 7.98 -5.37
C SER A 28 -17.94 7.00 -5.98
N ARG A 29 -18.44 5.88 -6.51
CA ARG A 29 -17.64 4.96 -7.33
C ARG A 29 -16.97 5.66 -8.52
N ASN A 30 -17.62 6.69 -9.07
CA ASN A 30 -17.03 7.46 -10.16
C ASN A 30 -15.80 8.25 -9.68
N ASN A 31 -15.82 8.77 -8.45
CA ASN A 31 -14.67 9.46 -7.88
C ASN A 31 -13.52 8.46 -7.66
N ASP A 32 -13.79 7.25 -7.16
CA ASP A 32 -12.78 6.19 -7.05
C ASP A 32 -12.12 5.90 -8.41
N ASN A 33 -12.93 5.72 -9.46
CA ASN A 33 -12.43 5.50 -10.82
C ASN A 33 -11.59 6.67 -11.36
N GLN A 34 -11.98 7.91 -11.05
CA GLN A 34 -11.22 9.10 -11.43
C GLN A 34 -9.87 9.15 -10.71
N SER A 35 -9.83 8.84 -9.42
CA SER A 35 -8.59 8.73 -8.64
C SER A 35 -7.66 7.66 -9.21
N CYS A 36 -8.17 6.48 -9.56
CA CYS A 36 -7.37 5.42 -10.20
C CYS A 36 -6.75 5.89 -11.52
N ARG A 37 -7.52 6.60 -12.37
CA ARG A 37 -7.02 7.17 -13.63
C ARG A 37 -5.97 8.25 -13.39
N LEU A 38 -6.18 9.09 -12.38
CA LEU A 38 -5.23 10.12 -11.99
C LEU A 38 -3.90 9.47 -11.56
N LEU A 39 -3.94 8.46 -10.70
CA LEU A 39 -2.74 7.74 -10.28
C LEU A 39 -2.02 7.05 -11.46
N ASP A 40 -2.75 6.37 -12.36
CA ASP A 40 -2.18 5.73 -13.56
C ASP A 40 -1.47 6.76 -14.47
N SER A 41 -2.01 7.99 -14.57
CA SER A 41 -1.39 9.07 -15.34
C SER A 41 -0.15 9.70 -14.68
N ILE A 42 -0.05 9.62 -13.36
CA ILE A 42 1.06 10.18 -12.57
C ILE A 42 2.27 9.26 -12.58
N LEU A 43 2.05 7.94 -12.58
CA LEU A 43 3.12 6.96 -12.42
C LEU A 43 3.88 6.72 -13.73
N PRO A 44 5.20 6.98 -13.78
CA PRO A 44 5.95 7.03 -15.04
C PRO A 44 6.26 5.65 -15.64
N LYS A 45 6.26 4.58 -14.83
CA LYS A 45 6.59 3.20 -15.24
C LYS A 45 5.85 2.20 -14.36
N LYS A 46 5.35 1.12 -14.97
CA LYS A 46 4.85 -0.04 -14.23
C LYS A 46 6.04 -0.76 -13.59
N VAL A 47 6.00 -0.93 -12.27
CA VAL A 47 6.94 -1.83 -11.59
C VAL A 47 6.61 -3.26 -12.03
N ASP A 48 7.66 -4.02 -12.29
CA ASP A 48 7.55 -5.43 -12.66
C ASP A 48 6.99 -6.25 -11.49
N LEU A 49 5.80 -6.83 -11.68
CA LEU A 49 5.13 -7.70 -10.72
C LEU A 49 5.98 -8.93 -10.35
N VAL A 50 6.93 -9.33 -11.21
CA VAL A 50 7.90 -10.39 -10.91
C VAL A 50 8.72 -10.04 -9.67
N LYS A 51 9.01 -8.75 -9.40
CA LYS A 51 9.72 -8.33 -8.20
C LYS A 51 8.91 -8.62 -6.93
N ILE A 52 7.61 -8.33 -6.93
CA ILE A 52 6.72 -8.62 -5.80
C ILE A 52 6.62 -10.13 -5.61
N ARG A 53 6.35 -10.87 -6.68
CA ARG A 53 6.22 -12.34 -6.63
C ARG A 53 7.47 -12.99 -6.01
N ARG A 54 8.67 -12.56 -6.42
CA ARG A 54 9.94 -13.03 -5.85
C ARG A 54 10.09 -12.77 -4.35
N LEU A 55 9.45 -11.73 -3.80
CA LEU A 55 9.51 -11.43 -2.37
C LEU A 55 8.56 -12.30 -1.55
N ILE A 56 7.38 -12.63 -2.09
CA ILE A 56 6.27 -13.18 -1.28
C ILE A 56 5.92 -14.64 -1.60
N GLU A 57 6.15 -15.11 -2.81
CA GLU A 57 5.67 -16.43 -3.24
C GLU A 57 6.43 -17.55 -2.52
N ASN A 58 5.69 -18.46 -1.89
CA ASN A 58 6.21 -19.60 -1.13
C ASN A 58 7.24 -19.22 -0.07
N LYS A 59 7.14 -18.01 0.48
CA LYS A 59 8.04 -17.47 1.50
C LYS A 59 7.26 -16.95 2.70
N PRO A 60 7.80 -17.07 3.93
CA PRO A 60 7.22 -16.39 5.07
C PRO A 60 7.32 -14.88 4.88
N VAL A 61 6.29 -14.16 5.31
CA VAL A 61 6.23 -12.70 5.30
C VAL A 61 5.71 -12.17 6.63
N PHE A 62 6.12 -10.96 7.00
CA PHE A 62 5.45 -10.19 8.04
C PHE A 62 4.49 -9.20 7.40
N ILE A 63 3.23 -9.26 7.79
CA ILE A 63 2.25 -8.19 7.52
C ILE A 63 2.18 -7.33 8.77
N VAL A 64 2.47 -6.04 8.63
CA VAL A 64 2.63 -5.12 9.76
C VAL A 64 1.58 -4.03 9.68
N GLY A 65 0.59 -4.09 10.57
CA GLY A 65 -0.40 -3.03 10.77
C GLY A 65 -0.05 -2.10 11.94
N ALA A 66 -0.68 -0.93 11.98
CA ALA A 66 -0.48 0.10 13.00
C ALA A 66 -1.27 -0.19 14.31
N GLY A 67 -1.40 -1.46 14.68
CA GLY A 67 -2.12 -1.85 15.89
C GLY A 67 -1.35 -1.51 17.17
N PRO A 68 -2.02 -1.44 18.33
CA PRO A 68 -1.39 -1.10 19.60
C PRO A 68 -0.32 -2.13 20.06
N SER A 69 -0.33 -3.34 19.48
CA SER A 69 0.68 -4.38 19.72
C SER A 69 1.96 -4.24 18.87
N LEU A 70 2.02 -3.26 17.96
CA LEU A 70 3.20 -3.06 17.11
C LEU A 70 4.48 -2.82 17.93
N PRO A 71 4.50 -1.96 18.96
CA PRO A 71 5.72 -1.72 19.76
C PRO A 71 6.30 -2.98 20.39
N SER A 72 5.45 -3.86 20.93
CA SER A 72 5.91 -5.14 21.53
C SER A 72 6.37 -6.16 20.49
N SER A 73 5.97 -6.00 19.23
CA SER A 73 6.37 -6.86 18.11
C SER A 73 7.70 -6.45 17.47
N ILE A 74 8.18 -5.21 17.68
CA ILE A 74 9.43 -4.70 17.09
C ILE A 74 10.66 -5.59 17.35
N PRO A 75 10.90 -6.14 18.56
CA PRO A 75 12.04 -7.02 18.81
C PRO A 75 12.05 -8.27 17.90
N ILE A 76 10.87 -8.85 17.63
CA ILE A 76 10.72 -10.00 16.75
C ILE A 76 11.07 -9.61 15.31
N LEU A 77 10.55 -8.48 14.84
CA LEU A 77 10.86 -7.95 13.49
C LEU A 77 12.36 -7.66 13.33
N LYS A 78 13.03 -7.19 14.39
CA LYS A 78 14.49 -6.96 14.44
C LYS A 78 15.29 -8.26 14.45
N LYS A 79 14.78 -9.34 15.07
CA LYS A 79 15.40 -10.66 15.05
C LYS A 79 15.39 -11.25 13.64
N TYR A 80 14.28 -11.10 12.92
CA TYR A 80 14.07 -11.68 11.58
C TYR A 80 14.22 -10.65 10.44
N LYS A 81 15.40 -10.02 10.35
CA LYS A 81 15.67 -8.94 9.37
C LYS A 81 15.49 -9.36 7.91
N LYS A 82 15.82 -10.61 7.57
CA LYS A 82 15.78 -11.16 6.20
C LYS A 82 14.38 -11.56 5.71
N ILE A 83 13.39 -11.65 6.60
CA ILE A 83 12.00 -11.95 6.22
C ILE A 83 11.36 -10.68 5.67
N THR A 84 10.67 -10.82 4.52
CA THR A 84 9.97 -9.72 3.86
C THR A 84 8.94 -9.08 4.78
N LYS A 85 8.96 -7.74 4.86
CA LYS A 85 8.02 -6.91 5.64
C LYS A 85 7.13 -6.13 4.70
N ILE A 86 5.84 -6.45 4.72
CA ILE A 86 4.78 -5.71 4.06
C ILE A 86 4.12 -4.84 5.12
N VAL A 87 4.27 -3.53 5.00
CA VAL A 87 3.91 -2.57 6.04
C VAL A 87 2.72 -1.74 5.56
N ALA A 88 1.64 -1.73 6.34
CA ALA A 88 0.46 -0.94 6.04
C ALA A 88 0.69 0.50 6.52
N ASP A 89 0.65 1.43 5.57
CA ASP A 89 0.60 2.88 5.75
C ASP A 89 1.16 3.41 7.08
N GLY A 90 0.28 3.69 8.07
CA GLY A 90 0.63 4.26 9.37
C GLY A 90 1.66 3.47 10.18
N ALA A 91 1.84 2.16 9.93
CA ALA A 91 2.88 1.37 10.57
C ALA A 91 4.30 1.72 10.04
N THR A 92 4.40 2.39 8.89
CA THR A 92 5.66 2.78 8.25
C THR A 92 6.50 3.66 9.17
N GLN A 93 5.87 4.59 9.89
CA GLN A 93 6.56 5.45 10.84
C GLN A 93 7.27 4.64 11.93
N ALA A 94 6.52 3.80 12.65
CA ALA A 94 7.06 2.99 13.73
C ALA A 94 8.18 2.05 13.26
N ILE A 95 8.06 1.49 12.04
CA ILE A 95 9.09 0.64 11.45
C ILE A 95 10.38 1.44 11.20
N ILE A 96 10.29 2.61 10.58
CA ILE A 96 11.44 3.46 10.27
C ILE A 96 12.11 4.01 11.53
N GLU A 97 11.34 4.50 12.49
CA GLU A 97 11.83 5.05 13.77
C GLU A 97 12.60 4.01 14.58
N ASN A 98 12.20 2.74 14.47
CA ASN A 98 12.89 1.63 15.11
C ASN A 98 14.07 1.07 14.30
N GLY A 99 14.50 1.75 13.22
CA GLY A 99 15.64 1.36 12.39
C GLY A 99 15.40 0.13 11.52
N LEU A 100 14.14 -0.27 11.35
CA LEU A 100 13.75 -1.32 10.40
C LEU A 100 13.48 -0.69 9.03
N LYS A 101 13.50 -1.53 7.99
CA LYS A 101 13.21 -1.13 6.61
C LYS A 101 12.06 -1.97 6.07
N PRO A 102 11.00 -1.36 5.52
CA PRO A 102 9.97 -2.08 4.80
C PRO A 102 10.50 -2.57 3.45
N ASP A 103 10.10 -3.77 3.04
CA ASP A 103 10.33 -4.27 1.69
C ASP A 103 9.21 -3.80 0.75
N ILE A 104 7.98 -3.81 1.27
CA ILE A 104 6.77 -3.32 0.62
C ILE A 104 6.02 -2.41 1.59
N VAL A 105 5.51 -1.28 1.10
CA VAL A 105 4.53 -0.45 1.82
C VAL A 105 3.25 -0.43 1.01
N VAL A 106 2.12 -0.68 1.66
CA VAL A 106 0.77 -0.54 1.08
C VAL A 106 0.10 0.66 1.72
N THR A 107 -0.35 1.63 0.93
CA THR A 107 -0.76 2.95 1.43
C THR A 107 -1.82 3.59 0.56
N ASP A 108 -2.77 4.28 1.16
CA ASP A 108 -3.68 5.25 0.57
C ASP A 108 -3.24 6.71 0.82
N LEU A 109 -2.03 6.88 1.34
CA LEU A 109 -1.35 8.15 1.61
C LEU A 109 -1.93 8.96 2.78
N ASP A 110 -2.64 8.35 3.73
CA ASP A 110 -3.21 9.06 4.89
C ASP A 110 -2.33 9.07 6.16
N GLY A 111 -1.29 8.25 6.23
CA GLY A 111 -0.32 8.24 7.32
C GLY A 111 0.79 9.29 7.24
N ASP A 112 1.87 9.07 8.01
CA ASP A 112 2.98 10.03 8.08
C ASP A 112 3.73 10.14 6.74
N ILE A 113 3.43 11.23 6.01
CA ILE A 113 4.02 11.54 4.70
C ILE A 113 5.55 11.59 4.76
N LYS A 114 6.16 12.02 5.88
CA LYS A 114 7.63 12.06 6.01
C LYS A 114 8.22 10.65 5.97
N SER A 115 7.63 9.72 6.71
CA SER A 115 8.01 8.31 6.75
C SER A 115 7.75 7.62 5.41
N LEU A 116 6.60 7.85 4.78
CA LEU A 116 6.29 7.32 3.44
C LEU A 116 7.30 7.82 2.39
N LYS A 117 7.64 9.11 2.39
CA LYS A 117 8.70 9.66 1.51
C LYS A 117 10.06 9.05 1.80
N LYS A 118 10.41 8.82 3.07
CA LYS A 118 11.68 8.19 3.45
C LYS A 118 11.74 6.74 2.97
N ALA A 119 10.66 5.95 3.11
CA ALA A 119 10.57 4.60 2.56
C ALA A 119 10.66 4.61 1.03
N GLY A 120 9.85 5.44 0.37
CA GLY A 120 9.72 5.49 -1.08
C GLY A 120 10.96 5.98 -1.83
N ARG A 121 11.91 6.64 -1.16
CA ARG A 121 13.23 6.99 -1.73
C ARG A 121 14.22 5.81 -1.75
N THR A 122 13.92 4.71 -1.07
CA THR A 122 14.76 3.52 -1.02
C THR A 122 14.37 2.49 -2.08
N ASN A 123 14.79 1.23 -1.93
CA ASN A 123 14.35 0.12 -2.78
C ASN A 123 13.02 -0.51 -2.33
N THR A 124 12.36 0.03 -1.29
CA THR A 124 11.00 -0.35 -0.92
C THR A 124 10.06 -0.21 -2.13
N ILE A 125 9.18 -1.20 -2.31
CA ILE A 125 8.10 -1.14 -3.28
C ILE A 125 6.90 -0.46 -2.61
N MET A 126 6.48 0.67 -3.15
CA MET A 126 5.28 1.38 -2.71
C MET A 126 4.10 0.90 -3.54
N ILE A 127 3.06 0.39 -2.89
CA ILE A 127 1.78 0.06 -3.49
C ILE A 127 0.80 1.12 -3.00
N VAL A 128 0.38 2.00 -3.90
CA VAL A 128 -0.50 3.13 -3.61
C VAL A 128 -1.90 2.79 -4.09
N HIS A 129 -2.87 2.80 -3.18
CA HIS A 129 -4.28 2.64 -3.53
C HIS A 129 -4.93 4.00 -3.75
N ALA A 130 -5.60 4.17 -4.89
CA ALA A 130 -6.35 5.37 -5.19
C ALA A 130 -7.84 5.16 -4.91
N HIS A 131 -8.46 6.13 -4.24
CA HIS A 131 -9.91 6.20 -4.05
C HIS A 131 -10.37 7.66 -4.01
N GLY A 132 -11.68 7.90 -3.99
CA GLY A 132 -12.27 9.20 -4.27
C GLY A 132 -11.80 10.32 -3.34
N ASP A 133 -11.53 10.01 -2.08
CA ASP A 133 -11.16 11.00 -1.07
C ASP A 133 -9.65 11.31 -0.99
N ASN A 134 -8.77 10.51 -1.62
CA ASN A 134 -7.33 10.70 -1.54
C ASN A 134 -6.70 11.35 -2.79
N SER A 135 -7.54 11.77 -3.74
CA SER A 135 -7.14 12.39 -5.02
C SER A 135 -6.07 13.48 -4.87
N GLU A 136 -6.23 14.37 -3.90
CA GLU A 136 -5.32 15.50 -3.67
C GLU A 136 -3.92 15.05 -3.23
N LYS A 137 -3.82 13.87 -2.59
CA LYS A 137 -2.58 13.30 -2.08
C LYS A 137 -1.84 12.48 -3.14
N LEU A 138 -2.50 12.02 -4.21
CA LEU A 138 -1.90 11.14 -5.22
C LEU A 138 -0.65 11.72 -5.90
N GLY A 139 -0.53 13.06 -5.96
CA GLY A 139 0.68 13.74 -6.44
C GLY A 139 1.94 13.35 -5.66
N PHE A 140 1.82 12.92 -4.40
CA PHE A 140 2.95 12.46 -3.60
C PHE A 140 3.60 11.19 -4.16
N ALA A 141 2.86 10.35 -4.88
CA ALA A 141 3.36 9.11 -5.46
C ALA A 141 4.54 9.35 -6.43
N LYS A 142 4.65 10.56 -7.02
CA LYS A 142 5.80 10.99 -7.85
C LYS A 142 7.15 10.93 -7.11
N ASN A 143 7.12 10.99 -5.78
CA ASN A 143 8.33 10.96 -4.95
C ASN A 143 8.85 9.54 -4.70
N PHE A 144 8.15 8.51 -5.16
CA PHE A 144 8.47 7.11 -4.89
C PHE A 144 9.23 6.48 -6.06
N LYS A 145 10.40 5.91 -5.75
CA LYS A 145 11.30 5.31 -6.74
C LYS A 145 10.70 4.06 -7.40
N ASN A 146 10.04 3.21 -6.60
CA ASN A 146 9.38 1.99 -7.08
C ASN A 146 7.91 2.05 -6.63
N CYS A 147 7.00 2.45 -7.51
CA CYS A 147 5.60 2.66 -7.16
C CYS A 147 4.65 1.90 -8.10
N ILE A 148 3.62 1.29 -7.54
CA ILE A 148 2.50 0.65 -8.24
C ILE A 148 1.22 1.31 -7.77
N GLY A 149 0.34 1.65 -8.70
CA GLY A 149 -1.01 2.09 -8.39
C GLY A 149 -2.00 0.93 -8.43
N THR A 150 -2.97 0.94 -7.52
CA THR A 150 -4.11 0.01 -7.49
C THR A 150 -5.42 0.75 -7.38
#